data_AF-A0A1Q9LSH6-F1
#
_entry.id   AF-A0A1Q9LSH6-F1
#
_cell.length_a   1.000
_cell.length_b   1.000
_cell.length_c   1.000
_cell.angle_alpha   90.00
_cell.angle_beta   90.00
_cell.angle_gamma   90.00
#
_symmetry.space_group_name_H-M   'P 1'
#
loop_
_entity.id
_entity.type
_entity.pdbx_description
1 polymer ?
#
loop_
_entity_poly.entity_id
_entity_poly.type
_entity_poly.pdbx_seq_one_letter_code
_entity_poly.pdbx_strand_id
1 'polypeptide(L)'
;MRETTYAEFVPAVAKAAVAELAPDELALFDPVAAEFVRDPDRVLDGRPRAGQVLGSGIETVVAALTPIALGVGASVYQHVLDKAGESLVDKGQGVLRKVFRRKPAALPADQVAAAVLNTATRVEVHAVVVARATELGMTAEDAEKLAEAMIAAMQRAG
;
A
#
# COMPACT_ATOMS: atom_id res chain seq x y z
N MET A 1 -11.63 -13.46 4.59
CA MET A 1 -12.41 -12.21 4.42
C MET A 1 -11.55 -10.96 4.52
N ARG A 2 -10.66 -10.79 5.53
CA ARG A 2 -9.63 -9.71 5.52
C ARG A 2 -8.73 -9.73 4.27
N GLU A 3 -8.42 -10.93 3.81
CA GLU A 3 -7.58 -11.19 2.63
C GLU A 3 -8.19 -10.66 1.33
N THR A 4 -9.53 -10.65 1.21
CA THR A 4 -10.24 -10.16 0.02
C THR A 4 -10.16 -8.64 -0.09
N THR A 5 -10.39 -7.90 1.01
CA THR A 5 -10.28 -6.44 1.02
C THR A 5 -8.85 -5.96 0.76
N TYR A 6 -7.86 -6.66 1.30
CA TYR A 6 -6.44 -6.36 1.02
C TYR A 6 -6.09 -6.60 -0.45
N ALA A 7 -6.48 -7.77 -0.98
CA ALA A 7 -6.21 -8.16 -2.37
C ALA A 7 -6.95 -7.30 -3.41
N GLU A 8 -8.00 -6.58 -3.01
CA GLU A 8 -8.70 -5.61 -3.86
C GLU A 8 -8.11 -4.20 -3.71
N PHE A 9 -7.94 -3.73 -2.47
CA PHE A 9 -7.49 -2.36 -2.18
C PHE A 9 -6.07 -2.10 -2.67
N VAL A 10 -5.11 -2.98 -2.32
CA VAL A 10 -3.69 -2.75 -2.60
C VAL A 10 -3.43 -2.67 -4.11
N PRO A 11 -3.91 -3.63 -4.94
CA PRO A 11 -3.75 -3.53 -6.38
C PRO A 11 -4.50 -2.34 -6.98
N ALA A 12 -5.71 -2.00 -6.51
CA ALA A 12 -6.48 -0.89 -7.06
C ALA A 12 -5.76 0.46 -6.89
N VAL A 13 -5.29 0.77 -5.68
CA VAL A 13 -4.57 2.02 -5.39
C VAL A 13 -3.22 2.05 -6.10
N ALA A 14 -2.47 0.94 -6.06
CA ALA A 14 -1.19 0.86 -6.73
C ALA A 14 -1.31 1.00 -8.26
N LYS A 15 -2.32 0.37 -8.89
CA LYS A 15 -2.54 0.44 -10.34
C LYS A 15 -2.84 1.86 -10.79
N ALA A 16 -3.64 2.59 -10.02
CA ALA A 16 -3.95 3.98 -10.31
C ALA A 16 -2.70 4.88 -10.23
N ALA A 17 -1.83 4.68 -9.25
CA ALA A 17 -0.58 5.43 -9.13
C ALA A 17 0.43 5.09 -10.24
N VAL A 18 0.56 3.80 -10.59
CA VAL A 18 1.41 3.34 -11.70
C VAL A 18 0.91 3.88 -13.03
N ALA A 19 -0.40 3.90 -13.26
CA ALA A 19 -0.97 4.45 -14.49
C ALA A 19 -0.63 5.93 -14.71
N GLU A 20 -0.43 6.68 -13.64
CA GLU A 20 -0.10 8.10 -13.68
C GLU A 20 1.40 8.35 -13.82
N LEU A 21 2.23 7.59 -13.09
CA LEU A 21 3.67 7.86 -12.97
C LEU A 21 4.55 7.00 -13.88
N ALA A 22 4.11 5.80 -14.24
CA ALA A 22 4.85 4.86 -15.08
C ALA A 22 3.88 4.00 -15.92
N PRO A 23 3.14 4.59 -16.87
CA PRO A 23 2.11 3.89 -17.65
C PRO A 23 2.68 2.70 -18.45
N ASP A 24 3.96 2.74 -18.82
CA ASP A 24 4.63 1.65 -19.54
C ASP A 24 4.72 0.36 -18.70
N GLU A 25 4.68 0.45 -17.37
CA GLU A 25 4.66 -0.72 -16.50
C GLU A 25 3.28 -1.40 -16.39
N LEU A 26 2.20 -0.75 -16.87
CA LEU A 26 0.85 -1.30 -16.76
C LEU A 26 0.70 -2.66 -17.46
N ALA A 27 1.46 -2.90 -18.52
CA ALA A 27 1.47 -4.18 -19.22
C ALA A 27 1.93 -5.35 -18.34
N LEU A 28 2.73 -5.06 -17.30
CA LEU A 28 3.26 -6.05 -16.35
C LEU A 28 2.60 -5.95 -14.97
N PHE A 29 1.67 -5.00 -14.77
CA PHE A 29 1.11 -4.73 -13.45
C PHE A 29 0.36 -5.93 -12.88
N ASP A 30 -0.63 -6.45 -13.62
CA ASP A 30 -1.52 -7.51 -13.13
C ASP A 30 -0.78 -8.80 -12.73
N PRO A 31 0.19 -9.35 -13.50
CA PRO A 31 0.95 -10.52 -13.05
C PRO A 31 1.82 -10.25 -11.82
N VAL A 32 2.41 -9.04 -11.69
CA VAL A 32 3.20 -8.67 -10.52
C VAL A 32 2.32 -8.47 -9.29
N ALA A 33 1.16 -7.84 -9.43
CA ALA A 33 0.20 -7.66 -8.36
C ALA A 33 -0.35 -9.01 -7.85
N ALA A 34 -0.64 -9.94 -8.76
CA ALA A 34 -1.08 -11.29 -8.40
C ALA A 34 -0.01 -12.08 -7.63
N GLU A 35 1.27 -11.94 -8.00
CA GLU A 35 2.38 -12.53 -7.24
C GLU A 35 2.54 -11.84 -5.88
N PHE A 36 2.47 -10.51 -5.85
CA PHE A 36 2.64 -9.73 -4.62
C PHE A 36 1.57 -10.07 -3.59
N VAL A 37 0.30 -10.20 -3.99
CA VAL A 37 -0.77 -10.62 -3.07
C VAL A 37 -0.49 -12.02 -2.50
N ARG A 38 0.20 -12.89 -3.24
CA ARG A 38 0.56 -14.25 -2.81
C ARG A 38 1.78 -14.28 -1.90
N ASP A 39 2.81 -13.50 -2.23
CA ASP A 39 4.09 -13.43 -1.53
C ASP A 39 4.72 -12.02 -1.69
N PRO A 40 4.36 -11.07 -0.81
CA PRO A 40 4.85 -9.70 -0.87
C PRO A 40 6.38 -9.62 -0.75
N ASP A 41 6.96 -10.39 0.18
CA ASP A 41 8.38 -10.34 0.50
C ASP A 41 9.21 -10.81 -0.71
N ARG A 42 8.80 -11.90 -1.36
CA ARG A 42 9.45 -12.38 -2.59
C ARG A 42 9.47 -11.33 -3.70
N VAL A 43 8.38 -10.59 -3.88
CA VAL A 43 8.28 -9.55 -4.91
C VAL A 43 9.11 -8.33 -4.56
N LEU A 44 9.15 -7.94 -3.28
CA LEU A 44 9.95 -6.80 -2.82
C LEU A 44 11.45 -7.10 -2.84
N ASP A 45 11.86 -8.29 -2.42
CA ASP A 45 13.26 -8.73 -2.37
C ASP A 45 13.82 -9.06 -3.76
N GLY A 46 12.99 -9.54 -4.68
CA GLY A 46 13.37 -9.89 -6.05
C GLY A 46 13.58 -8.70 -6.99
N ARG A 47 13.39 -7.47 -6.51
CA ARG A 47 13.45 -6.26 -7.35
C ARG A 47 14.89 -5.81 -7.63
N PRO A 48 15.20 -5.34 -8.86
CA PRO A 48 16.41 -4.57 -9.11
C PRO A 48 16.45 -3.33 -8.20
N ARG A 49 17.53 -3.14 -7.45
CA ARG A 49 17.75 -1.91 -6.68
C ARG A 49 18.11 -0.77 -7.64
N ALA A 50 17.58 0.43 -7.37
CA ALA A 50 17.97 1.63 -8.09
C ALA A 50 19.51 1.76 -8.08
N GLY A 51 20.12 1.79 -9.27
CA GLY A 51 21.57 1.84 -9.44
C GLY A 51 22.27 0.52 -9.81
N GLN A 52 21.57 -0.61 -9.86
CA GLN A 52 22.15 -1.83 -10.47
C GLN A 52 22.06 -1.78 -12.00
N VAL A 53 23.17 -1.42 -12.64
CA VAL A 53 23.37 -1.59 -14.08
C VAL A 53 23.66 -3.07 -14.36
N LEU A 54 22.65 -3.82 -14.78
CA LEU A 54 22.86 -5.18 -15.28
C LEU A 54 23.51 -5.07 -16.67
N GLY A 55 24.82 -5.39 -16.74
CA GLY A 55 25.67 -5.28 -17.93
C GLY A 55 25.37 -6.29 -19.04
N SER A 56 24.10 -6.43 -19.43
CA SER A 56 23.68 -7.13 -20.65
C SER A 56 22.81 -6.18 -21.44
N GLY A 57 23.21 -5.84 -22.66
CA GLY A 57 22.60 -4.82 -23.54
C GLY A 57 21.17 -5.10 -24.02
N ILE A 58 20.27 -5.43 -23.09
CA ILE A 58 18.82 -5.34 -23.24
C ILE A 58 18.43 -4.22 -22.28
N GLU A 59 18.42 -3.00 -22.81
CA GLU A 59 17.87 -1.84 -22.16
C GLU A 59 16.44 -2.17 -21.71
N THR A 60 16.22 -2.23 -20.39
CA THR A 60 15.24 -1.42 -19.66
C THR A 60 15.28 -1.87 -18.20
N VAL A 61 16.22 -1.37 -17.40
CA VAL A 61 16.09 -1.43 -15.94
C VAL A 61 15.09 -0.33 -15.57
N VAL A 62 13.80 -0.61 -15.74
CA VAL A 62 12.78 0.21 -15.08
C VAL A 62 12.99 -0.07 -13.59
N ALA A 63 13.33 0.94 -12.80
CA ALA A 63 13.18 0.84 -11.37
C ALA A 63 11.70 0.54 -11.13
N ALA A 64 11.36 -0.75 -10.94
CA ALA A 64 10.00 -1.23 -11.17
C ALA A 64 9.05 -0.57 -10.18
N LEU A 65 8.38 0.51 -10.54
CA LEU A 65 7.51 1.29 -9.68
C LEU A 65 6.39 0.42 -9.14
N THR A 66 5.90 -0.51 -9.96
CA THR A 66 4.81 -1.46 -9.65
C THR A 66 5.00 -2.15 -8.31
N PRO A 67 6.08 -2.92 -8.07
CA PRO A 67 6.26 -3.53 -6.76
C PRO A 67 6.46 -2.52 -5.62
N ILE A 68 6.84 -1.25 -5.87
CA ILE A 68 7.02 -0.24 -4.80
C ILE A 68 5.63 0.24 -4.44
N ALA A 69 4.84 0.63 -5.44
CA ALA A 69 3.46 1.06 -5.27
C ALA A 69 2.62 0.00 -4.55
N LEU A 70 2.83 -1.29 -4.85
CA LEU A 70 2.21 -2.41 -4.13
C LEU A 70 2.67 -2.49 -2.67
N GLY A 71 3.98 -2.44 -2.42
CA GLY A 71 4.55 -2.45 -1.06
C GLY A 71 4.07 -1.26 -0.21
N VAL A 72 4.03 -0.08 -0.80
CA VAL A 72 3.54 1.15 -0.17
C VAL A 72 2.03 1.06 0.06
N GLY A 73 1.26 0.58 -0.93
CA GLY A 73 -0.19 0.38 -0.80
C GLY A 73 -0.54 -0.57 0.36
N ALA A 74 0.27 -1.62 0.55
CA ALA A 74 0.15 -2.51 1.70
C ALA A 74 0.42 -1.79 3.03
N SER A 75 1.47 -0.95 3.10
CA SER A 75 1.77 -0.15 4.31
C SER A 75 0.67 0.86 4.64
N VAL A 76 0.11 1.52 3.62
CA VAL A 76 -1.04 2.43 3.80
C VAL A 76 -2.25 1.64 4.32
N TYR A 77 -2.57 0.49 3.73
CA TYR A 77 -3.66 -0.36 4.20
C TYR A 77 -3.51 -0.76 5.67
N GLN A 78 -2.32 -1.21 6.08
CA GLN A 78 -2.04 -1.55 7.48
C GLN A 78 -2.17 -0.34 8.40
N HIS A 79 -1.60 0.80 8.03
CA HIS A 79 -1.68 2.01 8.83
C HIS A 79 -3.12 2.43 9.13
N VAL A 80 -4.00 2.38 8.12
CA VAL A 80 -5.39 2.76 8.37
C VAL A 80 -6.14 1.70 9.18
N LEU A 81 -5.82 0.42 8.98
CA LEU A 81 -6.40 -0.67 9.76
C LEU A 81 -6.06 -0.54 11.26
N ASP A 82 -4.82 -0.18 11.57
CA ASP A 82 -4.35 0.04 12.94
C ASP A 82 -5.11 1.22 13.60
N LYS A 83 -5.25 2.34 12.89
CA LYS A 83 -6.02 3.51 13.35
C LYS A 83 -7.50 3.24 13.58
N ALA A 84 -8.12 2.45 12.69
CA ALA A 84 -9.51 2.04 12.86
C ALA A 84 -9.67 1.18 14.13
N GLY A 85 -8.67 0.35 14.44
CA GLY A 85 -8.60 -0.41 15.69
C GLY A 85 -8.50 0.48 16.93
N GLU A 86 -7.61 1.47 16.92
CA GLU A 86 -7.41 2.41 18.04
C GLU A 86 -8.69 3.21 18.35
N SER A 87 -9.39 3.70 17.33
CA SER A 87 -10.62 4.49 17.47
C SER A 87 -11.78 3.70 18.11
N LEU A 88 -11.80 2.38 17.96
CA LEU A 88 -12.77 1.49 18.60
C LEU A 88 -12.43 1.23 20.07
N VAL A 89 -11.15 1.24 20.43
CA VAL A 89 -10.67 1.03 21.80
C VAL A 89 -10.93 2.26 22.66
N ASP A 90 -10.72 3.46 22.11
CA ASP A 90 -10.91 4.72 22.84
C ASP A 90 -12.39 5.03 23.15
N LYS A 91 -13.32 4.63 22.27
CA LYS A 91 -14.77 4.73 22.54
C LYS A 91 -15.29 3.66 23.52
N GLY A 92 -14.46 2.68 23.87
CA GLY A 92 -14.80 1.52 24.70
C GLY A 92 -14.20 1.50 26.11
N GLN A 93 -13.70 2.64 26.62
CA GLN A 93 -13.05 2.77 27.95
C GLN A 93 -13.98 2.53 29.17
N GLY A 94 -15.12 1.86 29.01
CA GLY A 94 -15.99 1.46 30.10
C GLY A 94 -15.80 0.04 30.64
N VAL A 95 -15.43 -0.97 29.82
CA VAL A 95 -15.69 -2.38 30.25
C VAL A 95 -14.60 -3.43 29.95
N LEU A 96 -13.63 -3.25 29.05
CA LEU A 96 -12.88 -4.43 28.54
C LEU A 96 -11.34 -4.37 28.65
N ARG A 97 -10.82 -4.16 29.88
CA ARG A 97 -9.38 -4.36 30.19
C ARG A 97 -8.94 -5.83 30.24
N LYS A 98 -9.83 -6.81 30.05
CA LYS A 98 -9.52 -8.25 30.24
C LYS A 98 -9.67 -9.14 29.00
N VAL A 99 -10.08 -8.59 27.86
CA VAL A 99 -10.36 -9.37 26.62
C VAL A 99 -9.41 -9.03 25.47
N PHE A 100 -8.34 -8.26 25.72
CA PHE A 100 -7.30 -7.93 24.73
C PHE A 100 -6.41 -9.10 24.28
N ARG A 101 -6.84 -10.34 24.53
CA ARG A 101 -6.21 -11.57 24.02
C ARG A 101 -7.10 -12.35 23.03
N ARG A 102 -8.26 -11.81 22.64
CA ARG A 102 -9.11 -12.41 21.62
C ARG A 102 -9.23 -11.48 20.41
N LYS A 103 -8.92 -12.06 19.25
CA LYS A 103 -8.96 -11.47 17.90
C LYS A 103 -10.07 -10.42 17.77
N PRO A 104 -9.77 -9.21 17.26
CA PRO A 104 -10.80 -8.21 17.01
C PRO A 104 -11.86 -8.83 16.09
N ALA A 105 -13.13 -8.64 16.46
CA ALA A 105 -14.27 -9.10 15.69
C ALA A 105 -14.13 -8.58 14.25
N ALA A 106 -14.35 -9.47 13.28
CA ALA A 106 -14.24 -9.14 11.87
C ALA A 106 -15.29 -8.09 11.52
N LEU A 107 -14.87 -6.85 11.32
CA LEU A 107 -15.68 -5.85 10.63
C LEU A 107 -15.97 -6.36 9.21
N PRO A 108 -17.18 -6.14 8.68
CA PRO A 108 -17.47 -6.53 7.31
C PRO A 108 -16.62 -5.70 6.33
N ALA A 109 -16.28 -6.31 5.18
CA ALA A 109 -15.25 -5.81 4.25
C ALA A 109 -15.52 -4.39 3.73
N ASP A 110 -16.79 -4.04 3.54
CA ASP A 110 -17.29 -2.73 3.14
C ASP A 110 -17.03 -1.65 4.20
N GLN A 111 -17.20 -1.98 5.49
CA GLN A 111 -16.92 -1.07 6.60
C GLN A 111 -15.42 -0.94 6.87
N VAL A 112 -14.64 -1.99 6.63
CA VAL A 112 -13.17 -1.88 6.67
C VAL A 112 -12.68 -1.00 5.52
N ALA A 113 -13.19 -1.17 4.30
CA ALA A 113 -12.82 -0.31 3.18
C ALA A 113 -13.21 1.15 3.44
N ALA A 114 -14.44 1.41 3.90
CA ALA A 114 -14.90 2.77 4.24
C ALA A 114 -14.11 3.38 5.42
N ALA A 115 -13.76 2.59 6.43
CA ALA A 115 -12.88 3.04 7.51
C ALA A 115 -11.45 3.30 7.00
N VAL A 116 -10.91 2.42 6.13
CA VAL A 116 -9.61 2.62 5.48
C VAL A 116 -9.56 3.92 4.68
N LEU A 117 -10.69 4.35 4.13
CA LEU A 117 -10.81 5.60 3.38
C LEU A 117 -11.08 6.82 4.28
N ASN A 118 -11.75 6.66 5.42
CA ASN A 118 -12.21 7.77 6.28
C ASN A 118 -11.33 8.03 7.52
N THR A 119 -10.49 7.07 7.94
CA THR A 119 -9.81 7.14 9.25
C THR A 119 -8.44 7.80 9.20
N ALA A 120 -7.74 7.73 8.07
CA ALA A 120 -6.43 8.37 7.94
C ALA A 120 -6.53 9.76 7.30
N THR A 121 -5.80 10.71 7.88
CA THR A 121 -5.69 12.04 7.29
C THR A 121 -4.72 12.01 6.11
N ARG A 122 -4.91 12.93 5.16
CA ARG A 122 -4.00 13.10 4.01
C ARG A 122 -2.53 13.22 4.45
N VAL A 123 -2.26 13.97 5.52
CA VAL A 123 -0.90 14.21 6.04
C VAL A 123 -0.26 12.91 6.52
N GLU A 124 -1.02 12.04 7.17
CA GLU A 124 -0.52 10.76 7.68
C GLU A 124 -0.28 9.76 6.56
N VAL A 125 -1.21 9.65 5.61
CA VAL A 125 -1.03 8.81 4.41
C VAL A 125 0.19 9.28 3.63
N HIS A 126 0.35 10.59 3.45
CA HIS A 126 1.52 11.16 2.79
C HIS A 126 2.82 10.76 3.51
N ALA A 127 2.87 10.90 4.84
CA ALA A 127 4.05 10.53 5.62
C ALA A 127 4.39 9.03 5.49
N VAL A 128 3.39 8.15 5.55
CA VAL A 128 3.56 6.70 5.38
C VAL A 128 4.09 6.37 3.99
N VAL A 129 3.54 6.99 2.94
CA VAL A 129 3.98 6.75 1.57
C VAL A 129 5.42 7.19 1.38
N VAL A 130 5.77 8.42 1.77
CA VAL A 130 7.13 8.95 1.59
C VAL A 130 8.15 8.09 2.35
N ALA A 131 7.87 7.77 3.62
CA ALA A 131 8.75 6.93 4.43
C ALA A 131 8.96 5.56 3.76
N ARG A 132 7.87 4.88 3.41
CA ARG A 132 7.96 3.53 2.85
C ARG A 132 8.59 3.49 1.46
N ALA A 133 8.28 4.46 0.60
CA ALA A 133 8.88 4.58 -0.72
C ALA A 133 10.40 4.81 -0.64
N THR A 134 10.83 5.66 0.31
CA THR A 134 12.25 5.94 0.55
C THR A 134 12.99 4.72 1.11
N GLU A 135 12.38 3.98 2.05
CA GLU A 135 12.92 2.70 2.55
C GLU A 135 13.11 1.67 1.43
N LEU A 136 12.21 1.69 0.45
CA LEU A 136 12.28 0.83 -0.75
C LEU A 136 13.24 1.35 -1.83
N GLY A 137 13.97 2.43 -1.54
CA GLY A 137 15.05 2.96 -2.38
C GLY A 137 14.62 4.01 -3.41
N MET A 138 13.41 4.57 -3.31
CA MET A 138 13.05 5.75 -4.11
C MET A 138 13.79 7.00 -3.63
N THR A 139 14.02 7.93 -4.56
CA THR A 139 14.45 9.28 -4.20
C THR A 139 13.32 9.99 -3.45
N ALA A 140 13.66 10.99 -2.63
CA ALA A 140 12.65 11.77 -1.92
C ALA A 140 11.67 12.47 -2.88
N GLU A 141 12.18 12.98 -4.01
CA GLU A 141 11.35 13.65 -5.03
C GLU A 141 10.34 12.68 -5.67
N ASP A 142 10.77 11.47 -6.03
CA ASP A 142 9.86 10.49 -6.63
C ASP A 142 8.89 9.91 -5.59
N ALA A 143 9.34 9.78 -4.33
CA ALA A 143 8.49 9.35 -3.22
C ALA A 143 7.35 10.36 -2.95
N GLU A 144 7.60 11.66 -3.08
CA GLU A 144 6.56 12.70 -3.00
C GLU A 144 5.54 12.58 -4.14
N LYS A 145 6.01 12.38 -5.40
CA LYS A 145 5.12 12.15 -6.55
C LYS A 145 4.23 10.92 -6.34
N LEU A 146 4.81 9.84 -5.80
CA LEU A 146 4.06 8.63 -5.45
C LEU A 146 3.02 8.88 -4.36
N ALA A 147 3.36 9.66 -3.32
CA ALA A 147 2.43 10.02 -2.25
C ALA A 147 1.19 10.75 -2.79
N GLU A 148 1.40 11.76 -3.62
CA GLU A 148 0.31 12.53 -4.22
C GLU A 148 -0.57 11.67 -5.15
N ALA A 149 0.04 10.85 -6.00
CA ALA A 149 -0.71 9.96 -6.90
C ALA A 149 -1.54 8.92 -6.12
N MET A 150 -1.01 8.34 -5.04
CA MET A 150 -1.73 7.37 -4.21
C MET A 150 -2.86 8.02 -3.42
N ILE A 151 -2.66 9.22 -2.87
CA ILE A 151 -3.72 9.96 -2.18
C ILE A 151 -4.85 10.29 -3.17
N ALA A 152 -4.51 10.76 -4.37
CA ALA A 152 -5.50 11.03 -5.42
C ALA A 152 -6.24 9.75 -5.87
N ALA A 153 -5.56 8.60 -5.88
CA ALA A 153 -6.18 7.31 -6.17
C ALA A 153 -7.17 6.88 -5.08
N MET A 154 -6.79 7.00 -3.81
CA MET A 154 -7.67 6.68 -2.67
C MET A 154 -8.93 7.55 -2.67
N GLN A 155 -8.80 8.85 -2.96
CA GLN A 155 -9.94 9.77 -3.02
C GLN A 155 -10.93 9.46 -4.16
N ARG A 156 -10.48 8.80 -5.23
CA ARG A 156 -11.35 8.37 -6.34
C ARG A 156 -12.03 7.02 -6.08
N ALA A 157 -11.47 6.22 -5.18
CA ALA A 157 -11.97 4.88 -4.85
C ALA A 157 -12.96 4.88 -3.66
N GLY A 158 -13.08 5.99 -2.93
CA GLY A 158 -14.10 6.21 -1.89
C GLY A 158 -15.28 7.02 -2.39
#